data_AF-A0A967CV39-F1
#
_entry.id   AF-A0A967CV39-F1
#
_cell.length_a   1.000
_cell.length_b   1.000
_cell.length_c   1.000
_cell.angle_alpha   90.00
_cell.angle_beta   90.00
_cell.angle_gamma   90.00
#
_symmetry.space_group_name_H-M   'P 1'
#
loop_
_entity.id
_entity.type
_entity.pdbx_description
1 polymer ?
#
loop_
_entity_poly.entity_id
_entity_poly.type
_entity_poly.pdbx_seq_one_letter_code
_entity_poly.pdbx_strand_id
1 'polypeptide(L)' 'MSRIAKRFAQLKADKRAGLVTYITAGDPDVDVSYQILKGLPAAGADLIELGMPFTDPMAD' A
#
# COMPACT_ATOMS: atom_id res chain seq x y z
N MET A 1 5.41 -17.90 -8.18
CA MET A 1 5.83 -16.97 -7.10
C MET A 1 4.75 -15.91 -6.91
N SER A 2 4.48 -15.49 -5.68
CA SER A 2 3.51 -14.43 -5.38
C SER A 2 4.03 -13.05 -5.81
N ARG A 3 3.13 -12.07 -5.97
CA ARG A 3 3.49 -10.66 -6.25
C ARG A 3 4.45 -10.09 -5.19
N ILE A 4 4.20 -10.42 -3.92
CA ILE A 4 5.01 -10.00 -2.77
C ILE A 4 6.43 -10.58 -2.88
N ALA A 5 6.56 -11.89 -3.09
CA ALA A 5 7.87 -12.54 -3.24
C ALA A 5 8.66 -11.95 -4.41
N LYS A 6 7.99 -11.70 -5.55
CA LYS A 6 8.61 -11.05 -6.72
C LYS A 6 9.10 -9.65 -6.38
N ARG A 7 8.33 -8.85 -5.64
CA ARG A 7 8.76 -7.48 -5.28
C ARG A 7 9.96 -7.47 -4.36
N PHE A 8 9.97 -8.30 -3.33
CA PHE A 8 11.14 -8.41 -2.43
C PHE A 8 12.39 -8.93 -3.14
N ALA A 9 12.25 -9.87 -4.08
CA ALA A 9 13.38 -10.31 -4.90
C ALA A 9 13.97 -9.16 -5.72
N GLN A 10 13.11 -8.31 -6.33
CA GLN A 10 13.57 -7.12 -7.06
C GLN A 10 14.25 -6.11 -6.14
N LEU A 11 13.66 -5.79 -4.99
CA LEU A 11 14.24 -4.87 -4.00
C LEU A 11 15.64 -5.30 -3.54
N LYS A 12 15.82 -6.60 -3.32
CA LYS A 12 17.12 -7.19 -2.98
C LYS A 12 18.13 -7.05 -4.12
N ALA A 13 17.71 -7.30 -5.36
CA ALA A 13 18.55 -7.11 -6.54
C ALA A 13 18.98 -5.64 -6.71
N ASP A 14 18.06 -4.71 -6.44
CA ASP A 14 18.26 -3.26 -6.52
C ASP A 14 19.06 -2.70 -5.32
N LYS A 15 19.40 -3.53 -4.31
CA LYS A 15 20.08 -3.14 -3.07
C LYS A 15 19.41 -1.96 -2.34
N ARG A 16 18.08 -1.92 -2.34
CA ARG A 16 17.31 -0.86 -1.68
C ARG A 16 16.27 -1.42 -0.71
N ALA A 17 15.93 -0.63 0.29
CA ALA A 17 14.78 -0.89 1.14
C ALA A 17 13.46 -0.75 0.35
N GLY A 18 12.42 -1.45 0.79
CA GLY A 18 11.07 -1.32 0.26
C GLY A 18 10.27 -0.27 1.03
N LEU A 19 9.46 0.51 0.32
CA LEU A 19 8.48 1.41 0.93
C LEU A 19 7.11 0.72 0.98
N VAL A 20 6.60 0.50 2.19
CA VAL A 20 5.24 0.01 2.41
C VAL A 20 4.38 1.17 2.88
N THR A 21 3.27 1.43 2.18
CA THR A 21 2.34 2.51 2.51
C THR A 21 1.00 1.94 2.93
N TYR A 22 0.42 2.49 4.00
CA TYR A 22 -0.93 2.17 4.46
C TYR A 22 -1.89 3.31 4.13
N ILE A 23 -3.08 2.97 3.65
CA ILE A 23 -4.23 3.89 3.55
C ILE A 23 -5.51 3.16 3.97
N THR A 24 -6.49 3.89 4.50
CA THR A 24 -7.82 3.36 4.77
C THR A 24 -8.69 3.48 3.52
N ALA A 25 -9.38 2.39 3.15
CA ALA A 25 -10.28 2.39 2.01
C ALA A 25 -11.46 3.34 2.25
N GLY A 26 -11.70 4.25 1.31
CA GLY A 26 -12.81 5.20 1.38
C GLY A 26 -12.57 6.44 2.24
N ASP A 27 -11.36 6.64 2.78
CA ASP A 27 -10.97 7.87 3.50
C ASP A 27 -10.29 8.89 2.54
N PRO A 28 -10.68 10.18 2.54
CA PRO A 28 -11.86 10.77 3.21
C PRO A 28 -13.18 10.45 2.50
N ASP A 29 -13.11 10.06 1.23
CA ASP A 29 -14.23 9.54 0.45
C ASP A 29 -13.72 8.51 -0.58
N VAL A 30 -14.65 7.83 -1.25
CA VAL A 30 -14.33 6.76 -2.22
C VAL A 30 -13.51 7.29 -3.40
N ASP A 31 -13.82 8.48 -3.91
CA ASP A 31 -13.15 9.03 -5.09
C ASP A 31 -11.73 9.45 -4.76
N VAL A 32 -11.53 10.18 -3.66
CA VAL A 32 -10.21 10.61 -3.19
C VAL A 32 -9.35 9.42 -2.80
N SER A 33 -9.88 8.47 -2.02
CA SER A 33 -9.17 7.25 -1.64
C SER A 33 -8.72 6.45 -2.86
N TYR A 34 -9.57 6.37 -3.90
CA TYR A 34 -9.22 5.72 -5.16
C TYR A 34 -8.10 6.46 -5.91
N GLN A 35 -8.14 7.79 -6.00
CA GLN A 35 -7.06 8.56 -6.62
C GLN A 35 -5.73 8.39 -5.88
N ILE A 36 -5.76 8.40 -4.54
CA ILE A 36 -4.58 8.15 -3.70
C ILE A 36 -4.02 6.75 -4.01
N LEU A 37 -4.85 5.71 -3.88
CA LEU A 37 -4.45 4.31 -4.13
C LEU A 37 -3.79 4.13 -5.50
N LYS A 38 -4.36 4.76 -6.53
CA LYS A 38 -3.85 4.68 -7.91
C LYS A 38 -2.54 5.44 -8.09
N GLY A 39 -2.31 6.51 -7.33
CA GLY A 39 -1.09 7.33 -7.39
C GLY A 39 0.12 6.72 -6.67
N LEU A 40 -0.11 5.92 -5.63
CA LEU A 40 0.95 5.35 -4.76
C LEU A 40 2.07 4.60 -5.52
N PRO A 41 1.79 3.78 -6.55
CA PRO A 41 2.86 3.12 -7.31
C PRO A 41 3.81 4.10 -8.00
N ALA A 42 3.29 5.19 -8.57
CA ALA A 42 4.10 6.21 -9.22
C ALA A 42 4.88 7.08 -8.21
N ALA A 43 4.36 7.21 -6.99
CA ALA A 43 5.02 7.88 -5.88
C ALA A 43 6.11 7.02 -5.21
N GLY A 44 6.26 5.75 -5.60
CA GLY A 44 7.34 4.86 -5.15
C GLY A 44 6.93 3.78 -4.14
N ALA A 45 5.64 3.59 -3.86
CA ALA A 45 5.19 2.50 -3.00
C ALA A 45 5.53 1.13 -3.63
N ASP A 46 6.16 0.26 -2.85
CA ASP A 46 6.50 -1.10 -3.23
C ASP A 46 5.41 -2.10 -2.87
N LEU A 47 4.79 -1.87 -1.72
CA LEU A 47 3.61 -2.57 -1.24
C LEU A 47 2.62 -1.53 -0.72
N ILE A 48 1.33 -1.83 -0.90
CA ILE A 48 0.24 -1.00 -0.40
C ILE A 48 -0.60 -1.88 0.51
N GLU A 49 -0.73 -1.45 1.75
CA GLU A 49 -1.68 -1.98 2.72
C GLU A 49 -2.96 -1.15 2.60
N LEU A 50 -4.07 -1.82 2.33
CA LEU A 50 -5.38 -1.18 2.21
C LEU A 50 -6.24 -1.62 3.39
N GLY A 51 -6.41 -0.71 4.35
CA GLY A 51 -7.23 -0.92 5.53
C GLY A 51 -8.71 -0.96 5.17
N MET A 52 -9.42 -1.95 5.72
CA MET A 52 -10.88 -1.99 5.64
C MET A 52 -11.44 -1.22 6.85
N PRO A 53 -12.28 -0.18 6.66
CA PRO A 53 -12.89 0.54 7.77
C PRO A 53 -13.62 -0.41 8.71
N PHE A 54 -13.37 -0.27 10.01
CA PHE A 54 -14.01 -1.03 11.07
C PHE A 54 -14.53 -0.07 12.14
N THR A 55 -15.72 -0.34 12.69
CA THR A 55 -16.42 0.59 13.60
C THR A 55 -15.85 0.59 15.02
N ASP A 56 -15.05 -0.41 15.38
CA ASP A 56 -14.44 -0.53 16.72
C ASP A 56 -12.94 -0.84 16.62
N PRO A 57 -12.12 0.10 16.11
CA PRO A 57 -10.71 -0.15 15.82
C PRO A 57 -9.87 -0.08 17.10
N MET A 58 -9.97 -1.11 17.95
CA MET A 58 -9.19 -1.18 19.20
C MET A 58 -7.67 -1.33 18.99
N ALA A 59 -7.24 -1.72 17.78
CA ALA A 59 -5.87 -2.06 17.46
C ALA A 59 -5.25 -1.19 16.34
N ASP A 60 -6.04 -0.31 15.71
CA ASP A 60 -5.47 0.74 14.86
C ASP A 60 -4.86 1.87 15.70
#